data_AF-A0A945VD47-F1
#
_entry.id   AF-A0A945VD47-F1
#
_cell.length_a   1.000
_cell.length_b   1.000
_cell.length_c   1.000
_cell.angle_alpha   90.00
_cell.angle_beta   90.00
_cell.angle_gamma   90.00
#
_symmetry.space_group_name_H-M   'P 1'
#
loop_
_entity.id
_entity.type
_entity.pdbx_description
1 polymer ?
#
loop_
_entity_poly.entity_id
_entity_poly.type
_entity_poly.pdbx_seq_one_letter_code
_entity_poly.pdbx_strand_id
1 'polypeptide(L)'
;MIPQQANEPSRRWPNLIVRLGVILLIISTITIILLSNLYLTQNYSQVKRTEAERELSLYSGRLISELQRISVVPLLLSRDTGLISDINTKDYQLTSQRLITFSDEIRVKSITLLERFGRIVASSDRSDLGQNLRGQNFFFNAMRQSGTVFTISDNEKGRRSFFYSRKLESQGKVLGVIVVEVGLDNLFTTWSANDATIMVTNSKGIVVLSTDQDFLNQSLETALLAQPTLTALERAIRATGDWNGTEVDAYIEDQALYRLDTAIPFQGWRLTYLTPFQSVR
;
A
#
# COMPACT_ATOMS: atom_id res chain seq x y z
N MET A 1 -48.20 -26.11 88.86
CA MET A 1 -46.87 -25.49 88.72
C MET A 1 -46.63 -25.21 87.24
N ILE A 2 -46.47 -23.93 86.88
CA ILE A 2 -45.99 -23.45 85.57
C ILE A 2 -44.45 -23.43 85.62
N PRO A 3 -43.75 -23.74 84.52
CA PRO A 3 -43.01 -22.70 83.77
C PRO A 3 -43.33 -22.83 82.25
N GLN A 4 -43.86 -21.78 81.61
CA GLN A 4 -43.20 -20.64 80.97
C GLN A 4 -42.43 -20.98 79.67
N GLN A 5 -42.93 -20.36 78.59
CA GLN A 5 -42.44 -20.36 77.21
C GLN A 5 -41.03 -19.75 77.09
N ALA A 6 -40.28 -20.23 76.09
CA ALA A 6 -39.41 -19.37 75.30
C ALA A 6 -39.50 -19.80 73.83
N ASN A 7 -40.45 -19.23 73.09
CA ASN A 7 -40.42 -19.26 71.63
C ASN A 7 -39.33 -18.27 71.19
N GLU A 8 -38.17 -18.79 70.79
CA GLU A 8 -37.15 -17.97 70.13
C GLU A 8 -37.66 -17.54 68.74
N PRO A 9 -37.67 -16.24 68.41
CA PRO A 9 -38.02 -15.80 67.07
C PRO A 9 -36.92 -16.25 66.11
N SER A 10 -37.24 -17.15 65.19
CA SER A 10 -36.31 -17.64 64.17
C SER A 10 -35.73 -16.46 63.38
N ARG A 11 -34.46 -16.16 63.64
CA ARG A 11 -33.66 -15.09 63.05
C ARG A 11 -33.26 -15.40 61.59
N ARG A 12 -34.22 -15.86 60.76
CA ARG A 12 -34.01 -16.25 59.35
C ARG A 12 -34.09 -15.07 58.37
N TRP A 13 -34.73 -13.97 58.79
CA TRP A 13 -34.95 -12.76 57.98
C TRP A 13 -33.68 -11.92 57.70
N PRO A 14 -32.76 -11.67 58.66
CA PRO A 14 -31.57 -10.86 58.37
C PRO A 14 -30.61 -11.55 57.40
N ASN A 15 -30.51 -12.88 57.42
CA ASN A 15 -29.62 -13.63 56.53
C ASN A 15 -30.09 -13.62 55.06
N LEU A 16 -31.41 -13.51 54.84
CA LEU A 16 -32.00 -13.37 53.50
C LEU A 16 -31.71 -11.98 52.91
N ILE A 17 -31.85 -10.93 53.71
CA ILE A 17 -31.56 -9.55 53.29
C ILE A 17 -30.07 -9.39 52.96
N VAL A 18 -29.18 -9.95 53.79
CA VAL A 18 -27.74 -9.94 53.53
C VAL A 18 -27.39 -10.72 52.25
N ARG A 19 -27.98 -11.90 52.03
CA ARG A 19 -27.76 -12.69 50.80
C ARG A 19 -28.25 -11.96 49.55
N LEU A 20 -29.41 -11.32 49.61
CA LEU A 20 -29.93 -10.50 48.51
C LEU A 20 -29.02 -9.31 48.20
N GLY A 21 -28.50 -8.63 49.24
CA GLY A 21 -27.53 -7.54 49.07
C GLY A 21 -26.25 -7.99 48.39
N VAL A 22 -25.70 -9.15 48.77
CA VAL A 22 -24.49 -9.73 48.16
C VAL A 22 -24.73 -10.13 46.70
N ILE A 23 -25.87 -10.75 46.39
CA ILE A 23 -26.22 -11.12 45.00
C ILE A 23 -26.34 -9.87 44.13
N LEU A 24 -26.98 -8.81 44.63
CA LEU A 24 -27.16 -7.55 43.90
C LEU A 24 -25.81 -6.85 43.66
N LEU A 25 -24.88 -6.91 44.62
CA LEU A 25 -23.52 -6.43 44.46
C LEU A 25 -22.78 -7.21 43.36
N ILE A 26 -22.84 -8.55 43.39
CA ILE A 26 -22.22 -9.40 42.38
C ILE A 26 -22.78 -9.11 40.97
N ILE A 27 -24.11 -8.99 40.84
CA ILE A 27 -24.76 -8.65 39.56
C ILE A 27 -24.30 -7.27 39.08
N SER A 28 -24.22 -6.28 39.96
CA SER A 28 -23.72 -4.94 39.63
C SER A 28 -22.27 -4.99 39.13
N THR A 29 -21.39 -5.71 39.82
CA THR A 29 -19.98 -5.88 39.39
C THR A 29 -19.89 -6.57 38.04
N ILE A 30 -20.63 -7.65 37.81
CA ILE A 30 -20.67 -8.34 36.51
C ILE A 30 -21.19 -7.39 35.42
N THR A 31 -22.23 -6.62 35.72
CA THR A 31 -22.82 -5.64 34.78
C THR A 31 -21.81 -4.55 34.42
N ILE A 32 -21.09 -4.01 35.40
CA ILE A 32 -20.04 -3.00 35.18
C ILE A 32 -18.90 -3.58 34.33
N ILE A 33 -18.46 -4.81 34.58
CA ILE A 33 -17.42 -5.48 33.78
C ILE A 33 -17.90 -5.67 32.34
N LEU A 34 -19.15 -6.11 32.14
CA LEU A 34 -19.72 -6.32 30.80
C LEU A 34 -19.90 -4.99 30.04
N LEU A 35 -20.41 -3.94 30.69
CA LEU A 35 -20.54 -2.61 30.10
C LEU A 35 -19.19 -1.97 29.80
N SER A 36 -18.20 -2.13 30.69
CA SER A 36 -16.84 -1.64 30.48
C SER A 36 -16.19 -2.36 29.30
N ASN A 37 -16.33 -3.68 29.21
CA ASN A 37 -15.82 -4.46 28.09
C ASN A 37 -16.48 -4.05 26.77
N LEU A 38 -17.81 -3.88 26.75
CA LEU A 38 -18.54 -3.42 25.57
C LEU A 38 -18.09 -2.01 25.12
N TYR A 39 -17.95 -1.08 26.05
CA TYR A 39 -17.54 0.30 25.78
C TYR A 39 -16.07 0.42 25.35
N LEU A 40 -15.17 -0.37 25.95
CA LEU A 40 -13.75 -0.42 25.58
C LEU A 40 -13.57 -1.08 24.21
N THR A 41 -14.28 -2.17 23.92
CA THR A 41 -14.17 -2.86 22.62
C THR A 41 -14.64 -1.98 21.47
N GLN A 42 -15.74 -1.23 21.65
CA GLN A 42 -16.26 -0.33 20.63
C GLN A 42 -15.34 0.88 20.37
N ASN A 43 -14.79 1.50 21.41
CA ASN A 43 -13.99 2.72 21.24
C ASN A 43 -12.55 2.47 20.77
N TYR A 44 -11.91 1.38 21.19
CA TYR A 44 -10.54 1.07 20.76
C TYR A 44 -10.47 0.62 19.30
N SER A 45 -11.48 -0.11 18.82
CA SER A 45 -11.61 -0.49 17.41
C SER A 45 -11.74 0.76 16.51
N GLN A 46 -12.53 1.75 16.92
CA GLN A 46 -12.75 2.99 16.15
C GLN A 46 -11.49 3.88 16.06
N VAL A 47 -10.73 4.02 17.15
CA VAL A 47 -9.50 4.83 17.17
C VAL A 47 -8.43 4.24 16.25
N LYS A 48 -8.20 2.92 16.31
CA LYS A 48 -7.23 2.24 15.45
C LYS A 48 -7.63 2.25 13.98
N ARG A 49 -8.93 2.08 13.68
CA ARG A 49 -9.47 2.21 12.32
C ARG A 49 -9.27 3.62 11.76
N THR A 50 -9.58 4.64 12.55
CA THR A 50 -9.42 6.04 12.12
C THR A 50 -7.95 6.39 11.88
N GLU A 51 -7.03 5.84 12.68
CA GLU A 51 -5.59 5.96 12.43
C GLU A 51 -5.18 5.30 11.12
N ALA A 52 -5.56 4.04 10.91
CA ALA A 52 -5.24 3.29 9.70
C ALA A 52 -5.84 3.95 8.43
N GLU A 53 -7.05 4.51 8.51
CA GLU A 53 -7.67 5.27 7.41
C GLU A 53 -6.91 6.57 7.12
N ARG A 54 -6.40 7.25 8.16
CA ARG A 54 -5.55 8.43 8.00
C ARG A 54 -4.22 8.07 7.35
N GLU A 55 -3.56 7.02 7.83
CA GLU A 55 -2.31 6.52 7.25
C GLU A 55 -2.49 6.13 5.78
N LEU A 56 -3.54 5.36 5.46
CA LEU A 56 -3.86 4.99 4.08
C LEU A 56 -4.08 6.21 3.18
N SER A 57 -4.77 7.23 3.69
CA SER A 57 -4.97 8.50 2.99
C SER A 57 -3.65 9.25 2.75
N LEU A 58 -2.73 9.22 3.71
CA LEU A 58 -1.40 9.80 3.56
C LEU A 58 -0.56 9.03 2.53
N TYR A 59 -0.54 7.70 2.58
CA TYR A 59 0.21 6.87 1.63
C TYR A 59 -0.32 6.98 0.21
N SER A 60 -1.64 6.93 0.03
CA SER A 60 -2.28 7.15 -1.28
C SER A 60 -1.97 8.55 -1.83
N GLY A 61 -2.11 9.59 -1.00
CA GLY A 61 -1.78 10.96 -1.39
C GLY A 61 -0.31 11.12 -1.80
N ARG A 62 0.63 10.50 -1.07
CA ARG A 62 2.06 10.49 -1.43
C ARG A 62 2.31 9.78 -2.76
N LEU A 63 1.73 8.59 -2.98
CA LEU A 63 1.87 7.84 -4.23
C LEU A 63 1.33 8.65 -5.42
N ILE A 64 0.15 9.23 -5.29
CA ILE A 64 -0.46 10.06 -6.34
C ILE A 64 0.44 11.26 -6.66
N SER A 65 0.92 11.95 -5.62
CA SER A 65 1.79 13.12 -5.78
C SER A 65 3.11 12.75 -6.48
N GLU A 66 3.69 11.60 -6.14
CA GLU A 66 4.91 11.08 -6.75
C GLU A 66 4.71 10.80 -8.25
N LEU A 67 3.66 10.05 -8.58
CA LEU A 67 3.29 9.72 -9.97
C LEU A 67 3.02 10.99 -10.78
N GLN A 68 2.26 11.93 -10.23
CA GLN A 68 1.95 13.20 -10.90
C GLN A 68 3.20 14.04 -11.12
N ARG A 69 4.04 14.23 -10.10
CA ARG A 69 5.28 15.02 -10.21
C ARG A 69 6.19 14.48 -11.30
N ILE A 70 6.38 13.16 -11.36
CA ILE A 70 7.31 12.55 -12.31
C ILE A 70 6.72 12.49 -13.73
N SER A 71 5.39 12.41 -13.88
CA SER A 71 4.73 12.44 -15.20
C SER A 71 5.02 13.69 -16.03
N VAL A 72 5.36 14.81 -15.37
CA VAL A 72 5.67 16.09 -16.01
C VAL A 72 7.09 16.11 -16.58
N VAL A 73 8.00 15.28 -16.07
CA VAL A 73 9.43 15.32 -16.44
C VAL A 73 9.65 14.98 -17.93
N PRO A 74 9.12 13.87 -18.48
CA PRO A 74 9.21 13.62 -19.93
C PRO A 74 8.58 14.73 -20.78
N LEU A 75 7.52 15.38 -20.28
CA LEU A 75 6.87 16.49 -20.98
C LEU A 75 7.82 17.68 -21.11
N LEU A 76 8.46 18.09 -20.03
CA LEU A 76 9.42 19.20 -20.04
C LEU A 76 10.64 18.86 -20.90
N LEU A 77 11.25 17.69 -20.70
CA LEU A 77 12.42 17.27 -21.47
C LEU A 77 12.10 17.08 -22.96
N SER A 78 10.88 16.67 -23.32
CA SER A 78 10.49 16.55 -24.73
C SER A 78 10.43 17.88 -25.48
N ARG A 79 10.40 18.99 -24.74
CA ARG A 79 10.34 20.36 -25.26
C ARG A 79 11.66 21.12 -25.05
N ASP A 80 12.66 20.48 -24.47
CA ASP A 80 13.97 21.10 -24.26
C ASP A 80 14.67 21.31 -25.60
N THR A 81 15.01 22.56 -25.91
CA THR A 81 15.66 22.93 -27.18
C THR A 81 17.08 22.38 -27.27
N GLY A 82 17.76 22.18 -26.13
CA GLY A 82 19.06 21.53 -26.06
C GLY A 82 18.97 20.08 -26.51
N LEU A 83 18.11 19.28 -25.90
CA LEU A 83 17.90 17.87 -26.28
C LEU A 83 17.44 17.73 -27.74
N ILE A 84 16.57 18.62 -28.21
CA ILE A 84 16.14 18.67 -29.61
C ILE A 84 17.30 19.03 -30.54
N SER A 85 18.19 19.93 -30.14
CA SER A 85 19.39 20.26 -30.92
C SER A 85 20.35 19.07 -30.97
N ASP A 86 20.69 18.51 -29.80
CA ASP A 86 21.61 17.39 -29.62
C ASP A 86 21.20 16.17 -30.47
N ILE A 87 19.91 15.82 -30.51
CA ILE A 87 19.41 14.69 -31.32
C ILE A 87 19.42 14.97 -32.83
N ASN A 88 19.26 16.23 -33.24
CA ASN A 88 19.30 16.61 -34.66
C ASN A 88 20.73 16.67 -35.19
N THR A 89 21.66 17.22 -34.41
CA THR A 89 23.10 17.28 -34.75
C THR A 89 23.81 15.94 -34.51
N LYS A 90 23.17 15.04 -33.76
CA LYS A 90 23.76 13.79 -33.23
C LYS A 90 24.99 14.04 -32.35
N ASP A 91 25.01 15.19 -31.67
CA ASP A 91 26.04 15.54 -30.71
C ASP A 91 25.51 15.32 -29.29
N TYR A 92 25.91 14.21 -28.67
CA TYR A 92 25.44 13.79 -27.35
C TYR A 92 26.48 13.98 -26.24
N GLN A 93 27.61 14.65 -26.53
CA GLN A 93 28.77 14.71 -25.63
C GLN A 93 28.41 15.23 -24.24
N LEU A 94 27.57 16.26 -24.17
CA LEU A 94 27.11 16.86 -22.91
C LEU A 94 25.71 16.40 -22.50
N THR A 95 24.97 15.73 -23.39
CA THR A 95 23.58 15.32 -23.13
C THR A 95 23.50 14.35 -21.95
N SER A 96 24.34 13.31 -21.94
CA SER A 96 24.34 12.34 -20.83
C SER A 96 24.68 13.01 -19.49
N GLN A 97 25.61 13.98 -19.48
CA GLN A 97 25.93 14.73 -18.27
C GLN A 97 24.74 15.56 -17.75
N ARG A 98 23.99 16.21 -18.65
CA ARG A 98 22.76 16.92 -18.30
C ARG A 98 21.70 15.96 -17.72
N LEU A 99 21.53 14.79 -18.33
CA LEU A 99 20.57 13.79 -17.85
C LEU A 99 20.95 13.23 -16.47
N ILE A 100 22.24 13.07 -16.17
CA ILE A 100 22.73 12.73 -14.82
C ILE A 100 22.27 13.79 -13.81
N THR A 101 22.58 15.07 -14.08
CA THR A 101 22.18 16.18 -13.20
C THR A 101 20.67 16.24 -12.99
N PHE A 102 19.87 16.10 -14.05
CA PHE A 102 18.41 16.06 -13.93
C PHE A 102 17.92 14.84 -13.15
N SER A 103 18.52 13.66 -13.33
CA SER A 103 18.15 12.46 -12.58
C SER A 103 18.36 12.65 -11.09
N ASP A 104 19.48 13.26 -10.70
CA ASP A 104 19.84 13.53 -9.31
C ASP A 104 18.94 14.61 -8.68
N GLU A 105 18.67 15.70 -9.39
CA GLU A 105 17.83 16.81 -8.90
C GLU A 105 16.36 16.39 -8.73
N ILE A 106 15.82 15.65 -9.70
CA ILE A 106 14.43 15.20 -9.71
C ILE A 106 14.24 13.96 -8.80
N ARG A 107 15.33 13.23 -8.52
CA ARG A 107 15.37 11.95 -7.79
C ARG A 107 14.58 10.85 -8.49
N VAL A 108 14.86 10.66 -9.77
CA VAL A 108 14.36 9.51 -10.54
C VAL A 108 15.45 8.45 -10.66
N LYS A 109 15.07 7.21 -11.00
CA LYS A 109 16.01 6.10 -11.08
C LYS A 109 16.92 6.22 -12.29
N SER A 110 16.36 6.59 -13.44
CA SER A 110 17.14 6.90 -14.64
C SER A 110 16.36 7.81 -15.60
N ILE A 111 17.10 8.55 -16.42
CA ILE A 111 16.57 9.32 -17.55
C ILE A 111 17.36 8.94 -18.79
N THR A 112 16.66 8.50 -19.82
CA THR A 112 17.26 7.95 -21.04
C THR A 112 16.66 8.61 -22.28
N LEU A 113 17.52 9.06 -23.19
CA LEU A 113 17.14 9.55 -24.52
C LEU A 113 17.36 8.44 -25.55
N LEU A 114 16.26 8.06 -26.21
CA LEU A 114 16.22 7.11 -27.32
C LEU A 114 16.13 7.86 -28.64
N GLU A 115 16.91 7.46 -29.64
CA GLU A 115 16.68 7.92 -31.01
C GLU A 115 15.40 7.28 -31.60
N ARG A 116 14.97 7.77 -32.77
CA ARG A 116 13.77 7.29 -33.50
C ARG A 116 13.66 5.77 -33.64
N PHE A 117 14.78 5.04 -33.65
CA PHE A 117 14.81 3.58 -33.81
C PHE A 117 14.97 2.81 -32.50
N GLY A 118 14.88 3.49 -31.34
CA GLY A 118 14.90 2.88 -30.02
C GLY A 118 16.29 2.64 -29.42
N ARG A 119 17.36 3.06 -30.09
CA ARG A 119 18.72 2.99 -29.53
C ARG A 119 18.95 4.12 -28.52
N ILE A 120 19.57 3.79 -27.39
CA ILE A 120 19.98 4.75 -26.37
C ILE A 120 21.16 5.58 -26.88
N VAL A 121 20.96 6.89 -26.96
CA VAL A 121 21.96 7.86 -27.42
C VAL A 121 22.51 8.74 -26.30
N ALA A 122 21.73 8.93 -25.24
CA ALA A 122 22.19 9.56 -24.00
C ALA A 122 21.42 8.94 -22.81
N SER A 123 22.07 8.82 -21.66
CA SER A 123 21.48 8.24 -20.46
C SER A 123 22.11 8.81 -19.20
N SER A 124 21.32 8.92 -18.13
CA SER A 124 21.83 9.15 -16.78
C SER A 124 22.58 7.94 -16.23
N ASP A 125 22.21 6.73 -16.67
CA ASP A 125 23.00 5.51 -16.43
C ASP A 125 23.85 5.20 -17.67
N ARG A 126 25.16 5.41 -17.55
CA ARG A 126 26.10 5.22 -18.66
C ARG A 126 26.25 3.75 -19.08
N SER A 127 25.90 2.80 -18.21
CA SER A 127 25.96 1.37 -18.53
C SER A 127 24.94 0.96 -19.59
N ASP A 128 23.90 1.77 -19.79
CA ASP A 128 22.84 1.50 -20.76
C ASP A 128 23.13 2.06 -22.17
N LEU A 129 24.15 2.90 -22.32
CA LEU A 129 24.43 3.55 -23.61
C LEU A 129 24.62 2.55 -24.75
N GLY A 130 23.97 2.83 -25.89
CA GLY A 130 24.04 2.00 -27.08
C GLY A 130 23.10 0.79 -27.10
N GLN A 131 22.45 0.44 -25.98
CA GLN A 131 21.42 -0.60 -25.97
C GLN A 131 20.23 -0.21 -26.86
N ASN A 132 19.52 -1.22 -27.37
CA ASN A 132 18.34 -1.03 -28.20
C ASN A 132 17.06 -1.45 -27.46
N LEU A 133 16.20 -0.48 -27.20
CA LEU A 133 14.95 -0.63 -26.45
C LEU A 133 13.71 -0.51 -27.34
N ARG A 134 13.85 -0.70 -28.66
CA ARG A 134 12.72 -0.60 -29.62
C ARG A 134 11.58 -1.58 -29.31
N GLY A 135 11.90 -2.75 -28.76
CA GLY A 135 10.91 -3.78 -28.41
C GLY A 135 10.17 -3.52 -27.10
N GLN A 136 10.56 -2.50 -26.34
CA GLN A 136 9.99 -2.23 -25.03
C GLN A 136 8.65 -1.49 -25.13
N ASN A 137 7.72 -1.84 -24.24
CA ASN A 137 6.36 -1.27 -24.24
C ASN A 137 6.36 0.26 -24.08
N PHE A 138 7.25 0.82 -23.26
CA PHE A 138 7.36 2.27 -23.10
C PHE A 138 7.71 2.97 -24.43
N PHE A 139 8.64 2.41 -25.20
CA PHE A 139 9.03 2.97 -26.49
C PHE A 139 7.89 2.86 -27.50
N PHE A 140 7.32 1.67 -27.64
CA PHE A 140 6.22 1.44 -28.58
C PHE A 140 5.01 2.33 -28.30
N ASN A 141 4.62 2.47 -27.03
CA ASN A 141 3.47 3.28 -26.66
C ASN A 141 3.74 4.78 -26.84
N ALA A 142 4.93 5.28 -26.48
CA ALA A 142 5.30 6.68 -26.68
C ALA A 142 5.35 7.08 -28.15
N MET A 143 5.72 6.17 -29.06
CA MET A 143 5.72 6.44 -30.49
C MET A 143 4.31 6.58 -31.08
N ARG A 144 3.31 5.91 -30.49
CA ARG A 144 1.92 5.90 -30.97
C ARG A 144 1.04 6.99 -30.37
N GLN A 145 1.38 7.46 -29.17
CA GLN A 145 0.57 8.41 -28.42
C GLN A 145 1.26 9.78 -28.34
N SER A 146 0.49 10.86 -28.33
CA SER A 146 1.03 12.23 -28.21
C SER A 146 1.25 12.68 -26.76
N GLY A 147 0.81 11.87 -25.79
CA GLY A 147 0.90 12.13 -24.36
C GLY A 147 2.16 11.56 -23.70
N THR A 148 2.35 11.88 -22.42
CA THR A 148 3.28 11.14 -21.57
C THR A 148 2.60 9.83 -21.19
N VAL A 149 3.25 8.70 -21.47
CA VAL A 149 2.67 7.38 -21.25
C VAL A 149 3.37 6.68 -20.10
N PHE A 150 2.58 6.09 -19.21
CA PHE A 150 3.09 5.24 -18.14
C PHE A 150 3.04 3.76 -18.56
N THR A 151 4.08 3.03 -18.18
CA THR A 151 4.24 1.60 -18.51
C THR A 151 4.95 0.88 -17.39
N ILE A 152 4.57 -0.38 -17.19
CA ILE A 152 5.22 -1.30 -16.26
C ILE A 152 5.99 -2.31 -17.11
N SER A 153 7.25 -2.56 -16.77
CA SER A 153 8.05 -3.64 -17.35
C SER A 153 8.52 -4.56 -16.24
N ASP A 154 8.47 -5.86 -16.49
CA ASP A 154 9.12 -6.84 -15.64
C ASP A 154 10.60 -6.88 -16.00
N ASN A 155 11.48 -6.98 -15.00
CA ASN A 155 12.89 -7.24 -15.21
C ASN A 155 13.21 -8.74 -15.05
N GLU A 156 14.41 -9.15 -15.47
CA GLU A 156 14.83 -10.56 -15.43
C GLU A 156 14.85 -11.18 -14.03
N LYS A 157 14.84 -10.35 -12.97
CA LYS A 157 14.82 -10.76 -11.57
C LYS A 157 13.40 -10.74 -10.97
N GLY A 158 12.36 -10.60 -11.79
CA GLY A 158 10.98 -10.54 -11.34
C GLY A 158 10.59 -9.24 -10.61
N ARG A 159 11.46 -8.23 -10.56
CA ARG A 159 11.09 -6.90 -10.05
C ARG A 159 10.45 -6.08 -11.17
N ARG A 160 9.46 -5.28 -10.81
CA ARG A 160 8.82 -4.33 -11.74
C ARG A 160 9.56 -3.01 -11.79
N SER A 161 9.81 -2.54 -12.99
CA SER A 161 10.27 -1.20 -13.28
C SER A 161 9.12 -0.38 -13.88
N PHE A 162 9.07 0.89 -13.52
CA PHE A 162 7.98 1.80 -13.87
C PHE A 162 8.55 2.91 -14.73
N PHE A 163 7.95 3.17 -15.89
CA PHE A 163 8.48 4.11 -16.86
C PHE A 163 7.43 5.12 -17.26
N TYR A 164 7.80 6.40 -17.25
CA TYR A 164 7.13 7.40 -18.05
C TYR A 164 7.92 7.66 -19.32
N SER A 165 7.23 7.74 -20.45
CA SER A 165 7.86 7.92 -21.76
C SER A 165 7.09 8.92 -22.61
N ARG A 166 7.81 9.68 -23.41
CA ARG A 166 7.22 10.66 -24.32
C ARG A 166 8.09 10.86 -25.56
N LYS A 167 7.45 10.93 -26.73
CA LYS A 167 8.16 11.26 -27.97
C LYS A 167 8.63 12.72 -27.98
N LEU A 168 9.83 12.95 -28.50
CA LEU A 168 10.35 14.26 -28.87
C LEU A 168 9.94 14.55 -30.31
N GLU A 169 9.35 15.71 -30.55
CA GLU A 169 8.89 16.13 -31.88
C GLU A 169 9.39 17.53 -32.20
N SER A 170 9.85 17.72 -33.43
CA SER A 170 10.16 19.05 -33.97
C SER A 170 9.62 19.14 -35.39
N GLN A 171 8.91 20.23 -35.69
CA GLN A 171 8.30 20.47 -37.01
C GLN A 171 7.45 19.28 -37.54
N GLY A 172 6.68 18.64 -36.64
CA GLY A 172 5.83 17.48 -36.99
C GLY A 172 6.60 16.16 -37.19
N LYS A 173 7.92 16.15 -36.97
CA LYS A 173 8.78 14.98 -37.12
C LYS A 173 9.19 14.43 -35.77
N VAL A 174 8.95 13.14 -35.54
CA VAL A 174 9.42 12.42 -34.34
C VAL A 174 10.94 12.26 -34.37
N LEU A 175 11.64 12.84 -33.40
CA LEU A 175 13.10 12.76 -33.32
C LEU A 175 13.55 11.54 -32.51
N GLY A 176 12.84 11.22 -31.44
CA GLY A 176 13.19 10.18 -30.49
C GLY A 176 12.16 10.06 -29.37
N VAL A 177 12.53 9.39 -28.29
CA VAL A 177 11.70 9.20 -27.09
C VAL A 177 12.56 9.48 -25.86
N ILE A 178 12.05 10.30 -24.94
CA ILE A 178 12.63 10.44 -23.60
C ILE A 178 11.90 9.46 -22.70
N VAL A 179 12.66 8.69 -21.93
CA VAL A 179 12.17 7.69 -20.98
C VAL A 179 12.69 8.04 -19.60
N VAL A 180 11.83 7.99 -18.60
CA VAL A 180 12.14 8.26 -17.20
C VAL A 180 11.72 7.04 -16.40
N GLU A 181 12.67 6.37 -15.77
CA GLU A 181 12.39 5.27 -14.84
C GLU A 181 12.11 5.82 -13.44
N VAL A 182 10.99 5.39 -12.87
CA VAL A 182 10.50 5.83 -11.56
C VAL A 182 10.95 4.85 -10.49
N GLY A 183 11.59 5.36 -9.43
CA GLY A 183 12.00 4.58 -8.25
C GLY A 183 10.87 4.36 -7.25
N LEU A 184 9.74 3.78 -7.67
CA LEU A 184 8.61 3.51 -6.76
C LEU A 184 8.94 2.46 -5.69
N ASP A 185 9.90 1.58 -5.96
CA ASP A 185 10.44 0.61 -5.01
C ASP A 185 11.10 1.29 -3.80
N ASN A 186 11.84 2.37 -4.03
CA ASN A 186 12.44 3.16 -2.95
C ASN A 186 11.36 3.78 -2.05
N LEU A 187 10.26 4.27 -2.64
CA LEU A 187 9.13 4.82 -1.89
C LEU A 187 8.55 3.78 -0.92
N PHE A 188 8.31 2.56 -1.38
CA PHE A 188 7.75 1.48 -0.54
C PHE A 188 8.76 0.98 0.50
N THR A 189 10.06 1.00 0.20
CA THR A 189 11.11 0.68 1.18
C THR A 189 11.08 1.65 2.36
N THR A 190 10.75 2.93 2.16
CA THR A 190 10.62 3.88 3.28
C THR A 190 9.36 3.68 4.13
N TRP A 191 8.38 2.92 3.65
CA TRP A 191 7.10 2.71 4.33
C TRP A 191 7.09 1.44 5.20
N SER A 192 8.08 0.56 5.05
CA SER A 192 8.20 -0.71 5.79
C SER A 192 8.53 -0.55 7.29
N ALA A 193 8.47 0.67 7.83
CA ALA A 193 8.87 0.97 9.21
C ALA A 193 7.77 0.73 10.26
N ASN A 194 6.54 0.52 9.83
CA ASN A 194 5.41 0.20 10.69
C ASN A 194 5.06 -1.28 10.52
N ASP A 195 4.51 -1.95 11.54
CA ASP A 195 4.04 -3.36 11.51
C ASP A 195 2.89 -3.60 10.49
N ALA A 196 2.74 -2.75 9.49
CA ALA A 196 1.72 -2.81 8.46
C ALA A 196 2.33 -3.16 7.10
N THR A 197 1.64 -4.03 6.36
CA THR A 197 1.98 -4.36 4.98
C THR A 197 1.18 -3.47 4.03
N ILE A 198 1.87 -2.75 3.15
CA ILE A 198 1.26 -1.86 2.17
C ILE A 198 1.54 -2.38 0.78
N MET A 199 0.51 -2.48 -0.05
CA MET A 199 0.64 -2.98 -1.41
C MET A 199 -0.25 -2.26 -2.40
N VAL A 200 0.14 -2.25 -3.67
CA VAL A 200 -0.66 -1.71 -4.78
C VAL A 200 -0.92 -2.81 -5.78
N THR A 201 -2.19 -2.95 -6.16
CA THR A 201 -2.62 -3.82 -7.24
C THR A 201 -2.95 -3.00 -8.49
N ASN A 202 -2.67 -3.55 -9.67
CA ASN A 202 -3.11 -2.96 -10.93
C ASN A 202 -4.59 -3.29 -11.23
N SER A 203 -5.09 -2.81 -12.38
CA SER A 203 -6.45 -3.09 -12.85
C SER A 203 -6.77 -4.58 -13.07
N LYS A 204 -5.76 -5.45 -13.13
CA LYS A 204 -5.89 -6.91 -13.24
C LYS A 204 -5.83 -7.61 -11.87
N GLY A 205 -5.73 -6.86 -10.77
CA GLY A 205 -5.63 -7.41 -9.41
C GLY A 205 -4.25 -7.99 -9.07
N ILE A 206 -3.24 -7.75 -9.89
CA ILE A 206 -1.87 -8.23 -9.64
C ILE A 206 -1.10 -7.19 -8.84
N VAL A 207 -0.45 -7.61 -7.76
CA VAL A 207 0.39 -6.76 -6.92
C VAL A 207 1.60 -6.27 -7.73
N VAL A 208 1.71 -4.94 -7.89
CA VAL A 208 2.79 -4.24 -8.60
C VAL A 208 3.83 -3.63 -7.67
N LEU A 209 3.42 -3.22 -6.47
CA LEU A 209 4.26 -2.62 -5.45
C LEU A 209 3.86 -3.20 -4.11
N SER A 210 4.82 -3.44 -3.23
CA SER A 210 4.57 -3.95 -1.89
C SER A 210 5.75 -3.62 -0.98
N THR A 211 5.47 -3.39 0.30
CA THR A 211 6.49 -3.33 1.36
C THR A 211 7.08 -4.71 1.64
N ASP A 212 6.28 -5.76 1.43
CA ASP A 212 6.70 -7.16 1.50
C ASP A 212 6.88 -7.72 0.08
N GLN A 213 8.11 -8.15 -0.24
CA GLN A 213 8.46 -8.59 -1.58
C GLN A 213 7.81 -9.91 -2.00
N ASP A 214 7.39 -10.75 -1.04
CA ASP A 214 6.79 -12.06 -1.35
C ASP A 214 5.42 -11.93 -2.03
N PHE A 215 4.76 -10.77 -1.84
CA PHE A 215 3.49 -10.44 -2.47
C PHE A 215 3.61 -10.05 -3.94
N LEU A 216 4.81 -9.67 -4.41
CA LEU A 216 4.98 -9.13 -5.76
C LEU A 216 4.61 -10.16 -6.83
N ASN A 217 3.99 -9.68 -7.92
CA ASN A 217 3.60 -10.47 -9.10
C ASN A 217 2.52 -11.53 -8.88
N GLN A 218 1.91 -11.57 -7.71
CA GLN A 218 0.80 -12.48 -7.41
C GLN A 218 -0.53 -11.72 -7.37
N SER A 219 -1.63 -12.46 -7.45
CA SER A 219 -2.93 -11.89 -7.10
C SER A 219 -2.98 -11.66 -5.59
N LEU A 220 -3.77 -10.69 -5.14
CA LEU A 220 -3.93 -10.43 -3.71
C LEU A 220 -4.38 -11.70 -2.95
N GLU A 221 -5.31 -12.46 -3.52
CA GLU A 221 -5.80 -13.70 -2.89
C GLU A 221 -4.69 -14.74 -2.77
N THR A 222 -3.92 -14.96 -3.84
CA THR A 222 -2.80 -15.90 -3.82
C THR A 222 -1.73 -15.48 -2.81
N ALA A 223 -1.41 -14.19 -2.75
CA ALA A 223 -0.38 -13.67 -1.86
C ALA A 223 -0.79 -13.80 -0.38
N LEU A 224 -2.08 -13.60 -0.07
CA LEU A 224 -2.62 -13.83 1.28
C LEU A 224 -2.68 -15.32 1.63
N LEU A 225 -2.86 -16.20 0.66
CA LEU A 225 -2.90 -17.66 0.85
C LEU A 225 -1.51 -18.32 0.89
N ALA A 226 -0.48 -17.68 0.32
CA ALA A 226 0.89 -18.18 0.29
C ALA A 226 1.58 -18.11 1.66
N GLN A 227 0.96 -17.46 2.63
CA GLN A 227 1.39 -17.39 4.02
C GLN A 227 0.88 -18.58 4.84
N PRO A 228 1.54 -18.96 5.95
CA PRO A 228 1.26 -20.22 6.64
C PRO A 228 -0.23 -20.40 6.97
N THR A 229 -0.70 -21.61 6.73
CA THR A 229 -2.09 -22.03 6.88
C THR A 229 -2.59 -21.79 8.29
N LEU A 230 -3.62 -20.95 8.41
CA LEU A 230 -4.42 -20.74 9.62
C LEU A 230 -4.58 -22.01 10.46
N THR A 231 -4.27 -21.95 11.75
CA THR A 231 -4.45 -23.06 12.67
C THR A 231 -5.94 -23.45 12.80
N ALA A 232 -6.23 -24.66 13.28
CA ALA A 232 -7.62 -25.10 13.46
C ALA A 232 -8.41 -24.21 14.44
N LEU A 233 -7.70 -23.59 15.39
CA LEU A 233 -8.26 -22.64 16.35
C LEU A 233 -8.63 -21.31 15.67
N GLU A 234 -7.78 -20.78 14.79
CA GLU A 234 -8.08 -19.55 14.05
C GLU A 234 -9.24 -19.71 13.06
N ARG A 235 -9.37 -20.89 12.42
CA ARG A 235 -10.55 -21.20 11.59
C ARG A 235 -11.84 -21.21 12.42
N ALA A 236 -11.78 -21.72 13.65
CA ALA A 236 -12.91 -21.67 14.58
C ALA A 236 -13.19 -20.23 15.03
N ILE A 237 -12.16 -19.42 15.32
CA ILE A 237 -12.30 -18.00 15.67
C ILE A 237 -12.92 -17.22 14.51
N ARG A 238 -12.49 -17.44 13.26
CA ARG A 238 -13.09 -16.84 12.05
C ARG A 238 -14.57 -17.20 11.88
N ALA A 239 -14.94 -18.46 12.16
CA ALA A 239 -16.34 -18.91 12.13
C ALA A 239 -17.20 -18.29 13.25
N THR A 240 -16.58 -17.85 14.36
CA THR A 240 -17.27 -17.20 15.49
C THR A 240 -17.18 -15.67 15.49
N GLY A 241 -16.22 -15.08 14.78
CA GLY A 241 -15.97 -13.62 14.74
C GLY A 241 -17.03 -12.84 13.94
N ASP A 242 -17.77 -13.53 13.08
CA ASP A 242 -18.91 -13.02 12.31
C ASP A 242 -20.06 -12.51 13.22
N TRP A 243 -20.08 -12.90 14.50
CA TRP A 243 -21.10 -12.46 15.48
C TRP A 243 -20.80 -11.12 16.18
N ASN A 244 -19.56 -10.61 16.15
CA ASN A 244 -19.19 -9.36 16.85
C ASN A 244 -19.04 -8.13 15.92
N GLY A 245 -19.35 -8.26 14.63
CA GLY A 245 -19.40 -7.12 13.70
C GLY A 245 -18.05 -6.51 13.30
N THR A 246 -16.92 -7.14 13.67
CA THR A 246 -15.58 -6.76 13.21
C THR A 246 -15.10 -7.76 12.16
N GLU A 247 -15.23 -7.39 10.88
CA GLU A 247 -14.69 -8.16 9.75
C GLU A 247 -13.15 -8.20 9.87
N VAL A 248 -12.62 -9.39 10.17
CA VAL A 248 -11.19 -9.71 10.02
C VAL A 248 -11.02 -10.24 8.61
N ASP A 249 -10.42 -9.42 7.74
CA ASP A 249 -10.40 -9.66 6.29
C ASP A 249 -9.21 -10.49 5.81
N ALA A 250 -8.13 -10.57 6.59
CA ALA A 250 -6.90 -11.27 6.23
C ALA A 250 -6.11 -11.75 7.46
N TYR A 251 -5.14 -12.64 7.26
CA TYR A 251 -4.20 -13.10 8.28
C TYR A 251 -2.78 -13.13 7.69
N ILE A 252 -1.79 -12.69 8.48
CA ILE A 252 -0.35 -12.80 8.18
C ILE A 252 0.33 -13.30 9.45
N GLU A 253 1.18 -14.34 9.35
CA GLU A 253 1.97 -14.89 10.47
C GLU A 253 1.17 -15.09 11.78
N ASP A 254 0.03 -15.79 11.72
CA ASP A 254 -0.86 -16.09 12.86
C ASP A 254 -1.51 -14.86 13.54
N GLN A 255 -1.47 -13.67 12.91
CA GLN A 255 -2.15 -12.47 13.37
C GLN A 255 -3.36 -12.16 12.49
N ALA A 256 -4.53 -11.99 13.13
CA ALA A 256 -5.70 -11.40 12.47
C ALA A 256 -5.30 -10.02 11.95
N LEU A 257 -5.65 -9.68 10.71
CA LEU A 257 -5.34 -8.38 10.13
C LEU A 257 -6.61 -7.61 9.80
N TYR A 258 -6.51 -6.30 9.97
CA TYR A 258 -7.46 -5.35 9.43
C TYR A 258 -6.99 -4.90 8.04
N ARG A 259 -7.89 -4.94 7.06
CA ARG A 259 -7.63 -4.54 5.68
C ARG A 259 -8.35 -3.25 5.36
N LEU A 260 -7.63 -2.29 4.79
CA LEU A 260 -8.20 -1.09 4.22
C LEU A 260 -7.77 -0.97 2.76
N ASP A 261 -8.75 -0.69 1.90
CA ASP A 261 -8.52 -0.49 0.47
C ASP A 261 -8.93 0.92 0.06
N THR A 262 -8.13 1.54 -0.81
CA THR A 262 -8.51 2.78 -1.48
C THR A 262 -8.15 2.74 -2.97
N ALA A 263 -9.05 3.29 -3.79
CA ALA A 263 -8.80 3.41 -5.22
C ALA A 263 -7.83 4.57 -5.47
N ILE A 264 -6.79 4.30 -6.27
CA ILE A 264 -5.88 5.32 -6.74
C ILE A 264 -6.40 5.78 -8.12
N PRO A 265 -6.58 7.09 -8.37
CA PRO A 265 -7.04 7.62 -9.65
C PRO A 265 -5.93 7.56 -10.72
N PHE A 266 -5.35 6.39 -10.92
CA PHE A 266 -4.25 6.12 -11.83
C PHE A 266 -4.31 4.68 -12.33
N GLN A 267 -4.58 4.49 -13.63
CA GLN A 267 -4.52 3.17 -14.29
C GLN A 267 -5.32 2.04 -13.60
N GLY A 268 -6.41 2.39 -12.89
CA GLY A 268 -7.21 1.43 -12.13
C GLY A 268 -6.47 0.79 -10.94
N TRP A 269 -5.44 1.45 -10.42
CA TRP A 269 -4.69 0.96 -9.27
C TRP A 269 -5.50 1.03 -7.99
N ARG A 270 -5.23 0.10 -7.08
CA ARG A 270 -5.80 0.07 -5.73
C ARG A 270 -4.69 -0.13 -4.71
N LEU A 271 -4.67 0.72 -3.70
CA LEU A 271 -3.76 0.63 -2.56
C LEU A 271 -4.47 -0.13 -1.44
N THR A 272 -3.80 -1.16 -0.92
CA THR A 272 -4.27 -1.98 0.19
C THR A 272 -3.28 -1.83 1.35
N TYR A 273 -3.81 -1.56 2.53
CA TYR A 273 -3.08 -1.44 3.78
C TYR A 273 -3.57 -2.53 4.74
N LEU A 274 -2.63 -3.38 5.18
CA LEU A 274 -2.86 -4.50 6.07
C LEU A 274 -2.17 -4.22 7.39
N THR A 275 -2.90 -4.23 8.51
CA THR A 275 -2.31 -3.99 9.83
C THR A 275 -2.78 -5.05 10.85
N PRO A 276 -1.93 -5.51 11.77
CA PRO A 276 -2.30 -6.43 12.82
C PRO A 276 -3.48 -5.96 13.67
N PHE A 277 -4.42 -6.87 13.88
CA PHE A 277 -5.49 -6.76 14.84
C PHE A 277 -4.95 -7.11 16.23
N GLN A 278 -4.59 -6.09 17.01
CA GLN A 278 -4.35 -6.30 18.43
C GLN A 278 -5.69 -6.30 19.17
N SER A 279 -6.23 -7.50 19.44
CA SER A 279 -7.28 -7.65 20.44
C SER A 279 -6.68 -7.37 21.82
N VAL A 280 -7.15 -6.32 22.50
CA VAL A 280 -6.79 -6.09 23.91
C VAL A 280 -7.30 -7.30 24.70
N ARG A 281 -6.38 -8.05 25.33
CA ARG A 281 -6.69 -9.08 26.32
C ARG A 281 -6.80 -8.46 27.71
#